data_AF-A0A2S7FNF9-F1
#
_entry.id   AF-A0A2S7FNF9-F1
#
_cell.length_a   1.000
_cell.length_b   1.000
_cell.length_c   1.000
_cell.angle_alpha   90.00
_cell.angle_beta   90.00
_cell.angle_gamma   90.00
#
_symmetry.space_group_name_H-M   'P 1'
#
loop_
_entity.id
_entity.type
_entity.pdbx_description
1 polymer ?
#
loop_
_entity_poly.entity_id
_entity_poly.type
_entity_poly.pdbx_seq_one_letter_code
_entity_poly.pdbx_strand_id
1 'polypeptide(L)'
;MSINFGRALGIHEQALGFRAQRAEVLANNIANADTPNYKARDLDFASVLAEQSSRMQRGGVSLSRTDSRHIPAEGVKTGEAELPYRTPFHASLDQNTVDLQIEQSNYAENSVQFQASFTFLNSKFKGLTAALRGE
;
A
#
# COMPACT_ATOMS: atom_id res chain seq x y z
N MET A 1 -4.94 -30.25 11.10
CA MET A 1 -4.76 -29.35 9.93
C MET A 1 -4.98 -27.93 10.39
N SER A 2 -3.94 -27.08 10.44
CA SER A 2 -4.11 -25.66 10.78
C SER A 2 -4.58 -24.89 9.55
N ILE A 3 -5.76 -24.26 9.64
CA ILE A 3 -6.25 -23.37 8.59
C ILE A 3 -5.30 -22.17 8.52
N ASN A 4 -4.58 -22.02 7.41
CA ASN A 4 -3.74 -20.84 7.19
C ASN A 4 -4.61 -19.73 6.57
N PHE A 5 -5.08 -18.81 7.42
CA PHE A 5 -5.96 -17.71 7.02
C PHE A 5 -5.32 -16.78 5.98
N GLY A 6 -3.99 -16.59 6.03
CA GLY A 6 -3.26 -15.80 5.03
C GLY A 6 -3.35 -16.39 3.62
N ARG A 7 -3.32 -17.72 3.47
CA ARG A 7 -3.57 -18.38 2.18
C ARG A 7 -5.04 -18.40 1.79
N ALA A 8 -5.95 -18.51 2.76
CA ALA A 8 -7.39 -18.62 2.50
C ALA A 8 -8.05 -17.29 2.07
N LEU A 9 -7.59 -16.17 2.64
CA LEU A 9 -8.10 -14.82 2.34
C LEU A 9 -7.38 -14.18 1.13
N GLY A 10 -6.22 -14.73 0.74
CA GLY A 10 -5.46 -14.27 -0.42
C GLY A 10 -4.93 -12.85 -0.23
N ILE A 11 -4.95 -12.05 -1.31
CA ILE A 11 -4.43 -10.67 -1.34
C ILE A 11 -5.46 -9.62 -0.87
N HIS A 12 -6.69 -10.02 -0.58
CA HIS A 12 -7.81 -9.08 -0.38
C HIS A 12 -7.68 -8.28 0.92
N GLU A 13 -7.15 -8.89 1.98
CA GLU A 13 -6.87 -8.22 3.25
C GLU A 13 -5.82 -7.11 3.07
N GLN A 14 -4.68 -7.44 2.43
CA GLN A 14 -3.60 -6.50 2.16
C GLN A 14 -4.05 -5.40 1.21
N ALA A 15 -4.84 -5.74 0.18
CA ALA A 15 -5.42 -4.77 -0.74
C ALA A 15 -6.44 -3.85 -0.07
N LEU A 16 -7.18 -4.31 0.95
CA LEU A 16 -8.08 -3.46 1.74
C LEU A 16 -7.28 -2.47 2.58
N GLY A 17 -6.24 -2.96 3.28
CA GLY A 17 -5.33 -2.12 4.08
C GLY A 17 -4.62 -1.07 3.23
N PHE A 18 -4.12 -1.45 2.05
CA PHE A 18 -3.50 -0.53 1.10
C PHE A 18 -4.46 0.59 0.68
N ARG A 19 -5.71 0.26 0.36
CA ARG A 19 -6.70 1.27 -0.07
C ARG A 19 -7.08 2.22 1.06
N ALA A 20 -7.08 1.75 2.30
CA ALA A 20 -7.24 2.63 3.47
C ALA A 20 -6.07 3.62 3.57
N GLN A 21 -4.83 3.14 3.44
CA GLN A 21 -3.63 3.99 3.45
C GLN A 21 -3.63 4.99 2.29
N ARG A 22 -4.00 4.56 1.07
CA ARG A 22 -4.11 5.45 -0.07
C ARG A 22 -5.19 6.51 0.13
N ALA A 23 -6.33 6.17 0.76
CA ALA A 23 -7.36 7.16 1.10
C ALA A 23 -6.82 8.24 2.03
N GLU A 24 -6.00 7.88 3.02
CA GLU A 24 -5.34 8.81 3.93
C GLU A 24 -4.36 9.73 3.18
N VAL A 25 -3.55 9.19 2.27
CA VAL A 25 -2.63 10.00 1.45
C VAL A 25 -3.39 11.00 0.56
N LEU A 26 -4.43 10.53 -0.13
CA LEU A 26 -5.26 11.39 -0.99
C LEU A 26 -6.00 12.46 -0.17
N ALA A 27 -6.52 12.11 1.01
CA ALA A 27 -7.15 13.08 1.91
C ALA A 27 -6.16 14.15 2.39
N ASN A 28 -4.93 13.76 2.71
CA ASN A 28 -3.86 14.72 3.05
C ASN A 28 -3.53 15.64 1.88
N ASN A 29 -3.48 15.14 0.64
CA ASN A 29 -3.28 16.00 -0.53
C ASN A 29 -4.43 17.00 -0.70
N ILE A 30 -5.69 16.54 -0.59
CA ILE A 30 -6.88 17.40 -0.70
C ILE A 30 -6.87 18.48 0.38
N ALA A 31 -6.52 18.14 1.63
CA ALA A 31 -6.45 19.10 2.73
C ALA A 31 -5.37 20.18 2.52
N ASN A 32 -4.28 19.84 1.84
CA ASN A 32 -3.17 20.75 1.54
C ASN A 32 -3.23 21.35 0.12
N ALA A 33 -4.38 21.24 -0.57
CA ALA A 33 -4.55 21.77 -1.92
C ALA A 33 -4.34 23.29 -2.03
N ASP A 34 -4.57 24.03 -0.95
CA ASP A 34 -4.36 25.48 -0.89
C ASP A 34 -3.07 25.87 -0.12
N THR A 35 -2.18 24.91 0.13
CA THR A 35 -0.92 25.15 0.87
C THR A 35 0.23 25.42 -0.11
N PRO A 36 0.85 26.62 -0.07
CA PRO A 36 1.98 26.94 -0.94
C PRO A 36 3.15 25.96 -0.76
N ASN A 37 3.88 25.67 -1.85
CA ASN A 37 5.01 24.72 -1.90
C ASN A 37 4.70 23.25 -1.55
N TYR A 38 3.44 22.85 -1.38
CA TYR A 38 3.08 21.47 -1.07
C TYR A 38 3.34 20.53 -2.26
N LYS A 39 3.81 19.30 -1.97
CA LYS A 39 4.11 18.27 -2.97
C LYS A 39 3.21 17.06 -2.78
N ALA A 40 2.35 16.81 -3.77
CA ALA A 40 1.46 15.67 -3.80
C ALA A 40 2.22 14.34 -3.75
N ARG A 41 1.73 13.41 -2.94
CA ARG A 41 2.24 12.04 -2.80
C ARG A 41 1.18 11.05 -3.26
N ASP A 42 1.57 9.89 -3.77
CA ASP A 42 0.63 8.81 -4.06
C ASP A 42 1.29 7.45 -3.83
N LEU A 43 0.46 6.44 -3.69
CA LEU A 43 0.85 5.04 -3.57
C LEU A 43 0.28 4.29 -4.77
N ASP A 44 1.16 3.65 -5.55
CA ASP A 44 0.75 2.72 -6.61
C ASP A 44 0.74 1.28 -6.09
N PHE A 45 -0.43 0.63 -6.14
CA PHE A 45 -0.60 -0.73 -5.64
C PHE A 45 0.29 -1.73 -6.37
N ALA A 46 0.45 -1.58 -7.69
CA ALA A 46 1.24 -2.50 -8.49
C ALA A 46 2.72 -2.42 -8.10
N SER A 47 3.25 -1.21 -7.94
CA SER A 47 4.61 -0.98 -7.45
C SER A 47 4.84 -1.56 -6.05
N VAL A 48 3.93 -1.34 -5.09
CA VAL A 48 4.06 -1.83 -3.72
C VAL A 48 3.98 -3.36 -3.66
N LEU A 49 3.08 -3.96 -4.45
CA LEU A 49 2.97 -5.42 -4.54
C LEU A 49 4.19 -6.06 -5.21
N ALA A 50 4.70 -5.44 -6.27
CA ALA A 50 5.94 -5.86 -6.92
C ALA A 50 7.12 -5.75 -5.95
N GLU A 51 7.18 -4.68 -5.16
CA GLU A 51 8.21 -4.51 -4.15
C GLU A 51 8.10 -5.58 -3.05
N GLN A 52 6.92 -5.79 -2.48
CA GLN A 52 6.70 -6.83 -1.47
C GLN A 52 7.04 -8.23 -1.98
N SER A 53 6.61 -8.59 -3.20
CA SER A 53 6.94 -9.88 -3.79
C SER A 53 8.45 -10.04 -4.02
N SER A 54 9.12 -8.98 -4.49
CA SER A 54 10.57 -8.97 -4.65
C SER A 54 11.32 -9.06 -3.32
N ARG A 55 10.80 -8.47 -2.23
CA ARG A 55 11.37 -8.55 -0.88
C ARG A 55 11.22 -9.96 -0.31
N MET A 56 10.08 -10.62 -0.55
CA MET A 56 9.89 -12.03 -0.18
C MET A 56 10.85 -12.96 -0.94
N GLN A 57 11.15 -12.66 -2.20
CA GLN A 57 12.08 -13.47 -3.02
C GLN A 57 13.55 -13.22 -2.70
N ARG A 58 13.95 -11.97 -2.41
CA ARG A 58 15.36 -11.60 -2.21
C ARG A 58 15.93 -11.99 -0.85
N GLY A 59 15.10 -12.39 0.12
CA GLY A 59 15.55 -12.61 1.49
C GLY A 59 16.09 -11.33 2.12
N GLY A 60 16.38 -11.36 3.43
CA GLY A 60 17.01 -10.21 4.09
C GLY A 60 18.35 -9.88 3.44
N VAL A 61 18.62 -8.59 3.17
CA VAL A 61 19.93 -8.14 2.73
C VAL A 61 20.94 -8.51 3.81
N SER A 62 21.86 -9.42 3.49
CA SER A 62 22.97 -9.80 4.35
C SER A 62 24.28 -9.46 3.66
N LEU A 63 25.20 -8.83 4.40
CA LEU A 63 26.54 -8.57 3.89
C LEU A 63 27.40 -9.83 4.01
N SER A 64 28.23 -10.08 3.00
CA SER A 64 29.23 -11.16 3.06
C SER A 64 30.23 -10.87 4.19
N ARG A 65 30.40 -11.81 5.10
CA ARG A 65 31.39 -11.71 6.19
C ARG A 65 32.71 -12.29 5.71
N THR A 66 33.77 -11.51 5.80
CA THR A 66 35.13 -11.96 5.47
C THR A 66 35.80 -12.73 6.62
N ASP A 67 35.34 -12.53 7.86
CA ASP A 67 35.81 -13.25 9.05
C ASP A 67 34.59 -13.67 9.91
N SER A 68 34.70 -14.81 10.59
CA SER A 68 33.61 -15.36 11.42
C SER A 68 33.30 -14.53 12.66
N ARG A 69 34.23 -13.66 13.09
CA ARG A 69 34.05 -12.72 14.22
C ARG A 69 33.39 -11.40 13.81
N HIS A 70 33.10 -11.19 12.52
CA HIS A 70 32.40 -10.00 12.07
C HIS A 70 30.95 -9.98 12.55
N ILE A 71 30.51 -8.80 13.00
CA ILE A 71 29.15 -8.53 13.45
C ILE A 71 28.18 -8.79 12.27
N PRO A 72 27.07 -9.51 12.49
CA PRO A 72 25.99 -9.60 11.51
C PRO A 72 25.51 -8.19 11.14
N ALA A 73 25.79 -7.74 9.91
CA ALA A 73 25.06 -6.63 9.34
C ALA A 73 23.78 -7.20 8.71
N GLU A 74 22.72 -7.24 9.51
CA GLU A 74 21.37 -7.42 9.01
C GLU A 74 20.84 -6.07 8.55
N GLY A 75 20.33 -6.00 7.31
CA GLY A 75 19.71 -4.78 6.81
C GLY A 75 18.61 -4.31 7.76
N VAL A 76 18.77 -3.13 8.35
CA VAL A 76 17.74 -2.48 9.14
C VAL A 76 16.54 -2.27 8.21
N LYS A 77 15.39 -2.81 8.60
CA LYS A 77 14.12 -2.50 7.94
C LYS A 77 13.83 -1.02 8.19
N THR A 78 14.20 -0.14 7.26
CA THR A 78 13.64 1.21 7.22
C THR A 78 12.13 1.04 7.04
N GLY A 79 11.39 1.28 8.12
CA GLY A 79 9.98 0.89 8.27
C GLY A 79 9.01 1.73 7.46
N GLU A 80 9.48 2.78 6.81
CA GLU A 80 8.64 3.66 6.01
C GLU A 80 8.88 3.33 4.54
N ALA A 81 7.85 2.77 3.90
CA ALA A 81 7.80 2.78 2.44
C ALA A 81 7.91 4.26 2.03
N GLU A 82 8.99 4.62 1.34
CA GLU A 82 9.14 5.98 0.83
C GLU A 82 7.93 6.29 -0.04
N LEU A 83 7.10 7.24 0.41
CA LEU A 83 5.96 7.72 -0.36
C LEU A 83 6.50 8.52 -1.54
N PRO A 84 6.42 8.01 -2.79
CA PRO A 84 6.97 8.73 -3.91
C PRO A 84 6.17 10.01 -4.15
N TYR A 85 6.87 11.09 -4.46
CA TYR A 85 6.25 12.32 -4.94
C TYR A 85 5.74 12.11 -6.36
N ARG A 86 4.56 12.66 -6.65
CA ARG A 86 4.00 12.61 -8.00
C ARG A 86 4.65 13.68 -8.88
N THR A 87 4.89 13.35 -10.14
CA THR A 87 5.25 14.34 -11.17
C THR A 87 4.01 15.17 -11.52
N PRO A 88 4.03 16.51 -11.32
CA PRO A 88 2.88 17.36 -11.65
C PRO A 88 2.61 17.38 -13.16
N PHE A 89 1.32 17.37 -13.54
CA PHE A 89 0.90 17.59 -14.92
C PHE A 89 1.03 19.06 -15.33
N HIS A 90 0.83 19.98 -14.37
CA HIS A 90 0.94 21.42 -14.56
C HIS A 90 1.70 22.05 -13.41
N ALA A 91 2.60 22.99 -13.71
CA ALA A 91 3.31 23.75 -12.70
C ALA A 91 2.40 24.88 -12.19
N SER A 92 2.05 24.86 -10.91
CA SER A 92 1.37 25.98 -10.27
C SER A 92 2.33 27.13 -9.98
N LEU A 93 1.81 28.36 -10.00
CA LEU A 93 2.58 29.58 -9.73
C LEU A 93 3.13 29.62 -8.29
N ASP A 94 2.42 28.98 -7.35
CA ASP A 94 2.77 28.86 -5.93
C ASP A 94 3.63 27.64 -5.59
N GLN A 95 4.12 26.93 -6.62
CA GLN A 95 4.89 25.69 -6.51
C GLN A 95 4.14 24.52 -5.84
N ASN A 96 2.82 24.61 -5.68
CA ASN A 96 1.99 23.47 -5.29
C ASN A 96 1.85 22.50 -6.48
N THR A 97 1.92 21.20 -6.21
CA THR A 97 1.73 20.15 -7.22
C THR A 97 0.42 19.39 -7.07
N VAL A 98 -0.44 19.78 -6.13
CA VAL A 98 -1.77 19.21 -5.94
C VAL A 98 -2.75 19.83 -6.93
N ASP A 99 -3.52 18.97 -7.59
CA ASP A 99 -4.69 19.35 -8.39
C ASP A 99 -5.93 18.79 -7.69
N LEU A 100 -6.78 19.68 -7.16
CA LEU A 100 -7.91 19.29 -6.32
C LEU A 100 -8.90 18.38 -7.06
N GLN A 101 -9.21 18.67 -8.33
CA GLN A 101 -10.18 17.89 -9.11
C GLN A 101 -9.64 16.49 -9.39
N ILE A 102 -8.35 16.38 -9.71
CA ILE A 102 -7.68 15.09 -9.91
C ILE A 102 -7.65 14.30 -8.58
N GLU A 103 -7.30 14.93 -7.46
CA GLU A 103 -7.26 14.25 -6.17
C GLU A 103 -8.66 13.77 -5.72
N GLN A 104 -9.71 14.56 -5.96
CA GLN A 104 -11.09 14.15 -5.70
C GLN A 104 -11.52 12.95 -6.58
N SER A 105 -11.15 12.97 -7.87
CA SER A 105 -11.39 11.85 -8.78
C SER A 105 -10.68 10.58 -8.29
N ASN A 106 -9.41 10.68 -7.93
CA ASN A 106 -8.62 9.56 -7.39
C ASN A 106 -9.20 9.04 -6.07
N TYR A 107 -9.68 9.92 -5.20
CA TYR A 107 -10.31 9.54 -3.93
C TYR A 107 -11.62 8.78 -4.15
N ALA A 108 -12.45 9.24 -5.10
CA ALA A 108 -13.67 8.56 -5.48
C ALA A 108 -13.37 7.17 -6.06
N GLU A 109 -12.39 7.06 -6.95
CA GLU A 109 -11.96 5.77 -7.51
C GLU A 109 -11.49 4.82 -6.42
N ASN A 110 -10.61 5.28 -5.52
CA ASN A 110 -10.12 4.46 -4.41
C ASN A 110 -11.26 4.01 -3.48
N SER A 111 -12.26 4.85 -3.26
CA SER A 111 -13.45 4.52 -2.46
C SER A 111 -14.26 3.36 -3.08
N VAL A 112 -14.49 3.40 -4.40
CA VAL A 112 -15.16 2.29 -5.13
C VAL A 112 -14.34 1.01 -5.02
N GLN A 113 -13.02 1.10 -5.23
CA GLN A 113 -12.15 -0.07 -5.14
C GLN A 113 -12.08 -0.65 -3.71
N PHE A 114 -12.16 0.20 -2.69
CA PHE A 114 -12.21 -0.21 -1.27
C PHE A 114 -13.48 -0.99 -0.97
N GLN A 115 -14.64 -0.50 -1.42
CA GLN A 115 -15.92 -1.20 -1.27
C GLN A 115 -15.92 -2.56 -1.98
N ALA A 116 -15.33 -2.64 -3.17
CA ALA A 116 -15.14 -3.92 -3.87
C ALA A 116 -14.24 -4.86 -3.05
N SER A 117 -13.11 -4.32 -2.55
CA SER A 117 -12.20 -4.91 -1.55
C SER A 117 -12.93 -5.65 -0.44
N PHE A 118 -13.74 -4.87 0.25
CA PHE A 118 -14.52 -5.30 1.39
C PHE A 118 -15.55 -6.37 1.03
N THR A 119 -16.24 -6.19 -0.10
CA THR A 119 -17.25 -7.15 -0.57
C THR A 119 -16.64 -8.53 -0.86
N PHE A 120 -15.51 -8.58 -1.56
CA PHE A 120 -14.81 -9.84 -1.82
C PHE A 120 -14.32 -10.50 -0.53
N LEU A 121 -13.74 -9.71 0.38
CA LEU A 121 -13.26 -10.23 1.66
C LEU A 121 -14.41 -10.83 2.48
N ASN A 122 -15.54 -10.13 2.57
CA ASN A 122 -16.74 -10.61 3.24
C ASN A 122 -17.30 -11.90 2.60
N SER A 123 -17.31 -11.98 1.26
CA SER A 123 -17.73 -13.18 0.54
C SER A 123 -16.84 -14.38 0.88
N LYS A 124 -15.51 -14.19 0.99
CA LYS A 124 -14.57 -15.24 1.41
C LYS A 124 -14.84 -15.72 2.84
N PHE A 125 -15.06 -14.79 3.78
CA PHE A 125 -15.41 -15.17 5.16
C PHE A 125 -16.71 -15.95 5.24
N LYS A 126 -17.74 -15.54 4.49
CA LYS A 126 -19.00 -16.29 4.40
C LYS A 126 -18.77 -17.70 3.85
N GLY A 127 -17.99 -17.84 2.78
CA GLY A 127 -17.64 -19.13 2.20
C GLY A 127 -16.86 -20.05 3.16
N LEU A 128 -15.89 -19.51 3.90
CA LEU A 128 -15.18 -20.27 4.93
C LEU A 128 -16.09 -20.70 6.07
N THR A 129 -17.02 -19.83 6.48
CA THR A 129 -17.97 -20.13 7.55
C THR A 129 -18.95 -21.22 7.12
N ALA A 130 -19.46 -21.17 5.89
CA ALA A 130 -20.32 -22.22 5.31
C ALA A 130 -19.59 -23.57 5.25
N ALA A 131 -18.36 -23.59 4.74
CA ALA A 131 -17.53 -24.80 4.67
C ALA A 131 -17.22 -25.39 6.06
N LEU A 132 -17.02 -24.56 7.09
CA LEU A 132 -16.84 -25.01 8.47
C LEU A 132 -18.14 -25.55 9.10
N ARG A 133 -19.30 -25.02 8.68
CA ARG A 133 -20.62 -25.44 9.15
C ARG A 133 -21.11 -26.72 8.47
N GLY A 134 -20.57 -27.04 7.29
CA GLY A 134 -20.92 -28.22 6.50
C GLY A 134 -22.14 -28.02 5.59
N GLU A 135 -22.44 -26.76 5.24
CA GLU A 135 -23.45 -26.39 4.23
C GLU A 135 -22.83 -26.17 2.84
#